data_AF-A0A7C9DED3-F1
#
_entry.id   AF-A0A7C9DED3-F1
#
_cell.length_a   1.000
_cell.length_b   1.000
_cell.length_c   1.000
_cell.angle_alpha   90.00
_cell.angle_beta   90.00
_cell.angle_gamma   90.00
#
_symmetry.space_group_name_H-M   'P 1'
#
loop_
_entity.id
_entity.type
_entity.pdbx_description
1 polymer ?
#
loop_
_entity_poly.entity_id
_entity_poly.type
_entity_poly.pdbx_seq_one_letter_code
_entity_poly.pdbx_strand_id
1 'polypeptide(L)'
;DAKLKVLSSLKQNTDEERAEWKKLSMSLKTEYPMYTTLLAKILEGMLSQNNIEDKCHHLEEIIDAADDVIDSIDKDELAKYLSQKSPPEDDEEEKTKNQMETTREQLAEALYQKGLALAEVESLKKERKSVD
;
A
#
# COMPACT_ATOMS: atom_id res chain seq x y z
N ASP A 1 6.31 -11.30 -10.81
CA ASP A 1 5.85 -12.40 -9.92
C ASP A 1 6.83 -12.95 -8.89
N ALA A 2 7.92 -13.63 -9.26
CA ALA A 2 8.72 -14.39 -8.29
C ALA A 2 9.20 -13.57 -7.07
N LYS A 3 9.74 -12.37 -7.30
CA LYS A 3 10.18 -11.45 -6.23
C LYS A 3 9.03 -10.98 -5.32
N LEU A 4 7.86 -10.71 -5.91
CA LEU A 4 6.66 -10.26 -5.19
C LEU A 4 6.06 -11.40 -4.35
N LYS A 5 6.10 -12.63 -4.86
CA LYS A 5 5.73 -13.84 -4.13
C LYS A 5 6.66 -14.10 -2.94
N VAL A 6 7.98 -13.89 -3.12
CA VAL A 6 8.94 -13.98 -2.01
C VAL A 6 8.63 -12.94 -0.94
N LEU A 7 8.45 -11.67 -1.32
CA LEU A 7 8.07 -10.60 -0.38
C LEU A 7 6.80 -10.94 0.41
N SER A 8 5.80 -11.50 -0.26
CA SER A 8 4.52 -11.90 0.36
C SER A 8 4.64 -13.10 1.31
N SER A 9 5.67 -13.94 1.14
CA SER A 9 5.88 -15.16 1.93
C SER A 9 6.77 -14.96 3.16
N LEU A 10 7.50 -13.83 3.21
CA LEU A 10 8.36 -13.51 4.34
C LEU A 10 7.49 -13.22 5.57
N LYS A 11 7.80 -13.92 6.66
CA LYS A 11 7.19 -13.68 7.97
C LYS A 11 7.72 -12.37 8.53
N GLN A 12 7.00 -11.82 9.50
CA GLN A 12 7.33 -10.55 10.15
C GLN A 12 7.10 -10.64 11.68
N ASN A 13 7.26 -11.84 12.25
CA ASN A 13 6.95 -12.11 13.66
C ASN A 13 8.09 -11.70 14.60
N THR A 14 9.33 -11.71 14.11
CA THR A 14 10.53 -11.30 14.86
C THR A 14 11.13 -10.02 14.27
N ASP A 15 12.00 -9.35 15.04
CA ASP A 15 12.73 -8.16 14.56
C ASP A 15 13.64 -8.47 13.37
N GLU A 16 14.29 -9.63 13.39
CA GLU A 16 15.15 -10.09 12.29
C GLU A 16 14.33 -10.32 11.01
N GLU A 17 13.19 -11.03 11.12
CA GLU A 17 12.27 -11.25 10.01
C GLU A 17 11.73 -9.93 9.43
N ARG A 18 11.36 -8.97 10.29
CA ARG A 18 10.94 -7.62 9.87
C ARG A 18 12.07 -6.86 9.18
N ALA A 19 13.31 -6.96 9.66
CA ALA A 19 14.45 -6.30 9.05
C ALA A 19 14.75 -6.87 7.65
N GLU A 20 14.67 -8.18 7.48
CA GLU A 20 14.81 -8.83 6.16
C GLU A 20 13.69 -8.43 5.20
N TRP A 21 12.44 -8.43 5.67
CA TRP A 21 11.28 -7.98 4.90
C TRP A 21 11.45 -6.52 4.45
N LYS A 22 11.85 -5.63 5.38
CA LYS A 22 12.08 -4.20 5.10
C LYS A 22 13.23 -3.99 4.11
N LYS A 23 14.32 -4.75 4.23
CA LYS A 23 15.43 -4.69 3.28
C LYS A 23 15.00 -5.09 1.87
N LEU A 24 14.23 -6.17 1.76
CA LEU A 24 13.70 -6.63 0.47
C LEU A 24 12.71 -5.62 -0.12
N SER A 25 11.77 -5.11 0.68
CA SER A 25 10.79 -4.11 0.22
C SER A 25 11.45 -2.84 -0.30
N MET A 26 12.46 -2.31 0.41
CA MET A 26 13.24 -1.14 -0.04
C MET A 26 14.00 -1.41 -1.34
N SER A 27 14.62 -2.60 -1.48
CA SER A 27 15.32 -2.99 -2.70
C SER A 27 14.37 -3.06 -3.90
N LEU A 28 13.19 -3.66 -3.71
CA LEU A 28 12.18 -3.79 -4.76
C LEU A 28 11.58 -2.44 -5.13
N LYS A 29 11.29 -1.58 -4.16
CA LYS A 29 10.79 -0.22 -4.38
C LYS A 29 11.80 0.62 -5.18
N THR A 30 13.10 0.45 -4.93
CA THR A 30 14.16 1.14 -5.69
C THR A 30 14.23 0.65 -7.14
N GLU A 31 14.07 -0.66 -7.35
CA GLU A 31 14.11 -1.27 -8.68
C GLU A 31 12.83 -0.97 -9.51
N TYR A 32 11.68 -0.87 -8.85
CA TYR A 32 10.37 -0.69 -9.47
C TYR A 32 9.53 0.38 -8.75
N PRO A 33 9.93 1.66 -8.79
CA PRO A 33 9.36 2.72 -7.95
C PRO A 33 7.90 3.04 -8.25
N MET A 34 7.42 2.79 -9.48
CA MET A 34 6.05 3.12 -9.91
C MET A 34 5.19 1.87 -10.14
N TYR A 35 5.62 0.70 -9.66
CA TYR A 35 4.85 -0.53 -9.86
C TYR A 35 3.78 -0.67 -8.77
N THR A 36 2.56 -0.19 -9.06
CA THR A 36 1.43 -0.13 -8.09
C THR A 36 1.20 -1.44 -7.33
N THR A 37 1.21 -2.59 -8.01
CA THR A 37 0.99 -3.89 -7.35
C THR A 37 2.05 -4.19 -6.29
N LEU A 38 3.31 -3.78 -6.52
CA LEU A 38 4.38 -3.93 -5.53
C LEU A 38 4.16 -2.97 -4.35
N LEU A 39 3.87 -1.71 -4.62
CA LEU A 39 3.66 -0.70 -3.58
C LEU A 39 2.47 -1.08 -2.69
N ALA A 40 1.38 -1.56 -3.28
CA ALA A 40 0.21 -2.05 -2.54
C ALA A 40 0.56 -3.26 -1.68
N LYS A 41 1.41 -4.17 -2.17
CA LYS A 41 1.88 -5.33 -1.39
C LYS A 41 2.77 -4.92 -0.22
N ILE A 42 3.59 -3.88 -0.39
CA ILE A 42 4.40 -3.30 0.68
C ILE A 42 3.48 -2.71 1.75
N LEU A 43 2.49 -1.90 1.38
CA LEU A 43 1.50 -1.35 2.30
C LEU A 43 0.78 -2.46 3.09
N GLU A 44 0.27 -3.50 2.43
CA GLU A 44 -0.38 -4.66 3.06
C GLU A 44 0.55 -5.34 4.09
N GLY A 45 1.82 -5.52 3.73
CA GLY A 45 2.82 -6.11 4.61
C GLY A 45 3.09 -5.26 5.85
N MET A 46 3.07 -3.92 5.73
CA MET A 46 3.20 -3.02 6.87
C MET A 46 1.99 -3.08 7.80
N LEU A 47 0.78 -3.08 7.24
CA LEU A 47 -0.48 -3.17 8.00
C LEU A 47 -0.61 -4.50 8.77
N SER A 48 0.04 -5.56 8.27
CA SER A 48 0.07 -6.87 8.91
C SER A 48 1.05 -6.96 10.09
N GLN A 49 1.91 -5.95 10.29
CA GLN A 49 2.83 -5.94 11.42
C GLN A 49 2.08 -5.70 12.74
N ASN A 50 2.50 -6.40 13.78
CA ASN A 50 1.95 -6.28 15.13
C ASN A 50 3.07 -6.01 16.14
N ASN A 51 2.69 -5.69 17.38
CA ASN A 51 3.62 -5.43 18.49
C ASN A 51 4.65 -4.33 18.18
N ILE A 52 4.18 -3.23 17.59
CA ILE A 52 5.02 -2.08 17.25
C ILE A 52 5.27 -1.24 18.51
N GLU A 53 6.53 -1.07 18.87
CA GLU A 53 6.95 -0.26 20.03
C GLU A 53 6.75 1.24 19.76
N ASP A 54 7.29 1.76 18.64
CA ASP A 54 7.04 3.15 18.21
C ASP A 54 5.85 3.22 17.24
N LYS A 55 4.64 3.18 17.81
CA LYS A 55 3.39 3.24 17.06
C LYS A 55 3.30 4.51 16.19
N CYS A 56 3.81 5.66 16.67
CA CYS A 56 3.69 6.91 15.93
C CYS A 56 4.56 6.89 14.66
N HIS A 57 5.82 6.47 14.79
CA HIS A 57 6.71 6.33 13.64
C HIS A 57 6.16 5.33 12.61
N HIS A 58 5.66 4.18 13.07
CA HIS A 58 5.10 3.18 12.16
C HIS A 58 3.87 3.67 11.38
N LEU A 59 2.99 4.45 12.03
CA LEU A 59 1.86 5.07 11.34
C LEU A 59 2.32 6.11 10.31
N GLU A 60 3.39 6.85 10.59
CA GLU A 60 4.01 7.76 9.61
C GLU A 60 4.57 6.99 8.42
N GLU A 61 5.21 5.84 8.64
CA GLU A 61 5.65 4.98 7.53
C GLU A 61 4.46 4.40 6.72
N ILE A 62 3.33 4.07 7.37
CA ILE A 62 2.11 3.62 6.68
C ILE A 62 1.56 4.73 5.79
N ILE A 63 1.57 5.99 6.26
CA ILE A 63 1.14 7.15 5.47
C ILE A 63 2.01 7.27 4.22
N ASP A 64 3.34 7.20 4.38
CA ASP A 64 4.29 7.29 3.26
C ASP A 64 4.05 6.15 2.24
N ALA A 65 3.86 4.92 2.71
CA ALA A 65 3.59 3.77 1.85
C ALA A 65 2.26 3.88 1.11
N ALA A 66 1.22 4.42 1.77
CA ALA A 66 -0.06 4.69 1.11
C ALA A 66 0.05 5.80 0.07
N ASP A 67 0.86 6.84 0.33
CA ASP A 67 1.14 7.89 -0.64
C ASP A 67 1.86 7.37 -1.87
N ASP A 68 2.83 6.46 -1.70
CA ASP A 68 3.48 5.82 -2.85
C ASP A 68 2.46 5.12 -3.77
N VAL A 69 1.50 4.38 -3.22
CA VAL A 69 0.44 3.70 -3.99
C VAL A 69 -0.47 4.70 -4.69
N ILE A 70 -0.88 5.75 -3.97
CA ILE A 70 -1.77 6.79 -4.50
C ILE A 70 -1.09 7.56 -5.64
N ASP A 71 0.21 7.79 -5.54
CA ASP A 71 0.99 8.55 -6.51
C ASP A 71 1.41 7.70 -7.72
N SER A 72 1.49 6.37 -7.58
CA SER A 72 1.78 5.47 -8.71
C SER A 72 0.59 5.22 -9.64
N ILE A 73 -0.63 5.61 -9.24
CA ILE A 73 -1.86 5.37 -10.00
C ILE A 73 -2.22 6.60 -10.83
N ASP A 74 -2.37 6.41 -12.15
CA ASP A 74 -2.98 7.41 -13.03
C ASP A 74 -4.51 7.47 -12.79
N LYS A 75 -4.92 8.43 -11.96
CA LYS A 75 -6.32 8.63 -11.57
C LYS A 75 -7.18 9.09 -12.73
N ASP A 76 -6.61 9.80 -13.71
CA ASP A 76 -7.35 10.27 -14.88
C ASP A 76 -7.63 9.13 -15.84
N GLU A 77 -6.65 8.26 -16.08
CA GLU A 77 -6.83 7.03 -16.84
C GLU A 77 -7.87 6.12 -16.18
N LEU A 78 -7.75 5.89 -14.87
CA LEU A 78 -8.69 5.07 -14.12
C LEU A 78 -10.12 5.65 -14.17
N ALA A 79 -10.28 6.97 -14.01
CA ALA A 79 -11.58 7.63 -14.09
C ALA A 79 -12.19 7.55 -15.50
N LYS A 80 -11.38 7.71 -16.55
CA LYS A 80 -11.82 7.54 -17.94
C LYS A 80 -12.32 6.13 -18.18
N TYR A 81 -11.57 5.12 -17.72
CA TYR A 81 -11.96 3.72 -17.86
C TYR A 81 -13.27 3.42 -17.11
N LEU A 82 -13.38 3.83 -15.84
CA LEU A 82 -14.58 3.62 -15.03
C LEU A 82 -15.84 4.31 -15.58
N SER A 83 -15.67 5.33 -16.42
CA SER A 83 -16.79 6.02 -17.08
C SER A 83 -17.32 5.26 -18.30
N GLN A 84 -16.56 4.30 -18.84
CA GLN A 84 -16.98 3.45 -19.95
C GLN A 84 -17.99 2.41 -19.44
N LYS A 85 -19.08 2.22 -20.20
CA LYS A 85 -20.19 1.31 -19.85
C LYS A 85 -20.23 0.05 -20.72
N SER A 86 -19.24 -0.15 -21.58
CA SER A 86 -19.19 -1.30 -22.48
C SER A 86 -18.69 -2.54 -21.73
N PRO A 87 -19.35 -3.69 -21.89
CA PRO A 87 -18.75 -4.95 -21.47
C PRO A 87 -17.52 -5.25 -22.36
N PRO A 88 -16.53 -5.99 -21.85
CA PRO A 88 -15.40 -6.41 -22.66
C PRO A 88 -15.86 -7.33 -23.79
N GLU A 89 -15.31 -7.14 -24.98
CA GLU A 89 -15.63 -7.87 -26.21
C GLU A 89 -14.70 -9.07 -26.43
N ASP A 90 -13.51 -9.06 -25.82
CA ASP A 90 -12.51 -10.13 -25.92
C ASP A 90 -11.73 -10.37 -24.60
N ASP A 91 -10.85 -11.37 -24.62
CA ASP A 91 -10.05 -11.79 -23.47
C ASP A 91 -9.04 -10.70 -23.01
N GLU A 92 -8.53 -9.86 -23.92
CA GLU A 92 -7.58 -8.80 -23.58
C GLU A 92 -8.30 -7.60 -22.93
N GLU A 93 -9.51 -7.30 -23.39
CA GLU A 93 -10.39 -6.31 -22.75
C GLU A 93 -10.84 -6.77 -21.36
N GLU A 94 -11.15 -8.05 -21.17
CA GLU A 94 -11.48 -8.61 -19.85
C GLU A 94 -10.25 -8.56 -18.91
N LYS A 95 -9.05 -8.83 -19.42
CA LYS A 95 -7.82 -8.69 -18.62
C LYS A 95 -7.56 -7.24 -18.21
N THR A 96 -7.76 -6.30 -19.14
CA THR A 96 -7.64 -4.87 -18.87
C THR A 96 -8.65 -4.42 -17.82
N LYS A 97 -9.90 -4.89 -17.92
CA LYS A 97 -10.95 -4.65 -16.92
C LYS A 97 -10.54 -5.12 -15.53
N ASN A 98 -10.10 -6.37 -15.41
CA ASN A 98 -9.65 -6.93 -14.13
C ASN A 98 -8.48 -6.13 -13.53
N GLN A 99 -7.56 -5.66 -14.38
CA GLN A 99 -6.45 -4.80 -13.94
C GLN A 99 -6.93 -3.44 -13.44
N MET A 100 -7.88 -2.80 -14.13
CA MET A 100 -8.45 -1.52 -13.73
C MET A 100 -9.28 -1.65 -12.44
N GLU A 101 -10.04 -2.73 -12.28
CA GLU A 101 -10.76 -3.04 -11.04
C GLU A 101 -9.80 -3.25 -9.87
N THR A 102 -8.74 -4.04 -10.06
CA THR A 102 -7.68 -4.22 -9.05
C THR A 102 -7.03 -2.88 -8.68
N THR A 103 -6.75 -2.04 -9.67
CA THR A 103 -6.14 -0.72 -9.45
C THR A 103 -7.08 0.18 -8.65
N ARG A 104 -8.38 0.16 -8.94
CA ARG A 104 -9.39 0.87 -8.14
C ARG A 104 -9.45 0.39 -6.70
N GLU A 105 -9.41 -0.92 -6.48
CA GLU A 105 -9.40 -1.50 -5.14
C GLU A 105 -8.15 -1.08 -4.35
N GLN A 106 -6.97 -1.14 -4.99
CA GLN A 106 -5.71 -0.68 -4.40
C GLN A 106 -5.74 0.81 -4.04
N LEU A 107 -6.30 1.65 -4.92
CA LEU A 107 -6.46 3.08 -4.64
C LEU A 107 -7.39 3.32 -3.45
N ALA A 108 -8.53 2.63 -3.41
CA ALA A 108 -9.49 2.76 -2.32
C ALA A 108 -8.89 2.34 -0.97
N GLU A 109 -8.19 1.21 -0.93
CA GLU A 109 -7.52 0.71 0.26
C GLU A 109 -6.43 1.68 0.74
N ALA A 110 -5.56 2.17 -0.17
CA ALA A 110 -4.50 3.11 0.20
C ALA A 110 -5.07 4.41 0.79
N LEU A 111 -6.13 4.97 0.20
CA LEU A 111 -6.80 6.16 0.72
C LEU A 111 -7.42 5.90 2.10
N TYR A 112 -8.06 4.74 2.28
CA TYR A 112 -8.66 4.36 3.56
C TYR A 112 -7.61 4.23 4.66
N GLN A 113 -6.54 3.49 4.41
CA GLN A 113 -5.48 3.25 5.37
C GLN A 113 -4.69 4.52 5.70
N LYS A 114 -4.44 5.38 4.70
CA LYS A 114 -3.88 6.72 4.93
C LYS A 114 -4.76 7.55 5.88
N GLY A 115 -6.07 7.56 5.64
CA GLY A 115 -7.01 8.29 6.49
C GLY A 115 -7.00 7.81 7.94
N LEU A 116 -7.02 6.50 8.15
CA LEU A 116 -6.91 5.91 9.50
C LEU A 116 -5.59 6.28 10.18
N ALA A 117 -4.48 6.15 9.47
CA ALA A 117 -3.17 6.44 10.03
C ALA A 117 -3.01 7.93 10.40
N LEU A 118 -3.50 8.84 9.55
CA LEU A 118 -3.50 10.27 9.83
C LEU A 118 -4.31 10.61 11.09
N ALA A 119 -5.52 10.04 11.23
CA ALA A 119 -6.37 10.27 12.39
C ALA A 119 -5.71 9.78 13.69
N GLU A 120 -5.10 8.59 13.65
CA GLU A 120 -4.43 8.00 14.80
C GLU A 120 -3.17 8.80 15.20
N VAL A 121 -2.35 9.21 14.23
CA VAL A 121 -1.17 10.07 14.47
C VAL A 121 -1.57 11.38 15.14
N GLU A 122 -2.66 12.00 14.67
CA GLU A 122 -3.17 13.24 15.28
C GLU A 122 -3.66 13.00 16.72
N SER A 123 -4.35 11.88 16.98
CA SER A 123 -4.80 11.50 18.33
C SER A 123 -3.63 11.32 19.29
N LEU A 124 -2.62 10.53 18.91
CA LEU A 124 -1.44 10.28 19.73
C LEU A 124 -0.66 11.57 20.02
N LYS A 125 -0.57 12.48 19.04
CA LYS A 125 0.07 13.79 19.20
C LYS A 125 -0.71 14.69 20.17
N LYS A 126 -2.05 14.60 20.22
CA LYS A 126 -2.89 15.34 21.19
C LYS A 126 -2.77 14.79 22.60
N GLU A 127 -2.76 13.47 22.76
CA GLU A 127 -2.62 12.81 24.05
C GLU A 127 -1.31 13.21 24.74
N ARG A 128 -0.17 13.17 24.03
CA ARG A 128 1.12 13.61 24.59
C ARG A 128 1.09 15.06 25.08
N LYS A 129 0.45 15.97 24.32
CA LYS A 129 0.32 17.39 24.69
C LYS A 129 -0.62 17.66 25.86
N SER A 130 -1.49 16.71 26.21
CA SER A 130 -2.43 16.84 27.34
C SER A 130 -1.84 16.39 28.68
N VAL A 131 -0.66 15.75 28.64
CA VAL A 131 0.05 15.22 29.82
C VAL A 131 1.20 16.14 30.27
N ASP A 132 1.55 17.14 29.45
CA ASP A 132 2.51 18.21 29.74
C ASP A 132 1.80 19.48 30.27
#